data_AF-A0AAV9GBA9-F1
#
_entry.id   AF-A0AAV9GBA9-F1
#
_cell.length_a   1.000
_cell.length_b   1.000
_cell.length_c   1.000
_cell.angle_alpha   90.00
_cell.angle_beta   90.00
_cell.angle_gamma   90.00
#
_symmetry.space_group_name_H-M   'P 1'
#
loop_
_entity.id
_entity.type
_entity.pdbx_description
1 polymer ?
#
loop_
_entity_poly.entity_id
_entity_poly.type
_entity_poly.pdbx_seq_one_letter_code
_entity_poly.pdbx_strand_id
1 'polypeptide(L)'
;MAPDTVPRTFFTLPGEIRNAITAELSAWDLLILRATSRDFRALIPPLNMHELILAEGELPAVENALYACSLCLRLRRFHQFADTMLTKKRRRGLITAVGRFCVDCGLANMNTKAGGYSAGTFITRKGVTSVICVSCGCLAPHAFQQVPGVFSQFCSKCFEPGLEPDMDLKWPPYRARQ
;
A
#
# COMPACT_ATOMS: atom_id res chain seq x y z
N MET A 1 12.40 6.10 -55.30
CA MET A 1 11.64 5.48 -54.19
C MET A 1 12.56 5.44 -52.99
N ALA A 2 12.33 6.29 -51.99
CA ALA A 2 13.03 6.17 -50.72
C ALA A 2 12.53 4.87 -50.04
N PRO A 3 13.40 4.04 -49.47
CA PRO A 3 12.95 2.86 -48.75
C PRO A 3 12.10 3.31 -47.56
N ASP A 4 10.89 2.75 -47.44
CA ASP A 4 10.00 2.94 -46.31
C ASP A 4 10.78 2.72 -45.01
N THR A 5 11.06 3.80 -44.28
CA THR A 5 11.71 3.73 -42.98
C THR A 5 10.65 3.30 -41.98
N VAL A 6 10.36 2.00 -41.92
CA VAL A 6 9.54 1.42 -40.86
C VAL A 6 10.14 1.86 -39.52
N PRO A 7 9.37 2.56 -38.66
CA PRO A 7 9.86 3.00 -37.37
C PRO A 7 10.38 1.80 -36.58
N ARG A 8 11.68 1.79 -36.28
CA ARG A 8 12.31 0.75 -35.47
C ARG A 8 11.91 0.98 -34.02
N THR A 9 10.82 0.35 -33.61
CA THR A 9 10.34 0.41 -32.23
C THR A 9 10.62 -0.90 -31.51
N PHE A 10 10.66 -0.86 -30.17
CA PHE A 10 10.82 -2.06 -29.37
C PHE A 10 9.79 -3.16 -29.71
N PHE A 11 8.56 -2.77 -30.06
CA PHE A 11 7.48 -3.71 -30.40
C PHE A 11 7.61 -4.32 -31.81
N THR A 12 8.48 -3.79 -32.67
CA THR A 12 8.82 -4.42 -33.97
C THR A 12 9.84 -5.54 -33.85
N LEU A 13 10.44 -5.75 -32.67
CA LEU A 13 11.36 -6.85 -32.41
C LEU A 13 10.61 -8.19 -32.26
N PRO A 14 11.21 -9.33 -32.66
CA PRO A 14 10.70 -10.65 -32.35
C PRO A 14 10.46 -10.84 -30.84
N GLY A 15 9.48 -11.69 -30.48
CA GLY A 15 9.09 -11.92 -29.08
C GLY A 15 10.23 -12.40 -28.21
N GLU A 16 11.08 -13.27 -28.75
CA GLU A 16 12.25 -13.84 -28.09
C GLU A 16 13.26 -12.76 -27.71
N ILE A 17 13.51 -11.82 -28.62
CA ILE A 17 14.42 -10.70 -28.39
C ILE A 17 13.84 -9.74 -27.34
N ARG A 18 12.54 -9.46 -27.41
CA ARG A 18 11.87 -8.64 -26.39
C ARG A 18 11.97 -9.28 -25.01
N ASN A 19 11.73 -10.59 -24.91
CA ASN A 19 11.81 -11.34 -23.67
C ASN A 19 13.24 -11.34 -23.10
N ALA A 20 14.24 -11.57 -23.95
CA ALA A 20 15.65 -11.51 -23.57
C ALA A 20 16.02 -10.11 -23.04
N ILE A 21 15.60 -9.03 -23.70
CA ILE A 21 15.84 -7.66 -23.22
C ILE A 21 15.15 -7.46 -21.87
N THR A 22 13.89 -7.86 -21.71
CA THR A 22 13.16 -7.67 -20.43
C THR A 22 13.74 -8.49 -19.29
N ALA A 23 14.37 -9.64 -19.57
CA ALA A 23 14.99 -10.48 -18.54
C ALA A 23 16.25 -9.84 -17.93
N GLU A 24 16.89 -8.92 -18.64
CA GLU A 24 18.09 -8.21 -18.19
C GLU A 24 17.78 -6.91 -17.40
N LEU A 25 16.49 -6.55 -17.27
CA LEU A 25 16.08 -5.31 -16.60
C LEU A 25 15.94 -5.48 -15.09
N SER A 26 16.26 -4.43 -14.33
CA SER A 26 16.03 -4.43 -12.89
C SER A 26 14.53 -4.43 -12.56
N ALA A 27 14.18 -4.78 -11.31
CA ALA A 27 12.80 -4.72 -10.87
C ALA A 27 12.25 -3.29 -10.95
N TRP A 28 13.07 -2.28 -10.66
CA TRP A 28 12.72 -0.88 -10.83
C TRP A 28 12.47 -0.50 -12.30
N ASP A 29 13.34 -0.93 -13.22
CA ASP A 29 13.19 -0.65 -14.66
C ASP A 29 11.89 -1.26 -15.21
N LEU A 30 11.58 -2.49 -14.81
CA LEU A 30 10.33 -3.16 -15.17
C LEU A 30 9.11 -2.38 -14.63
N LEU A 31 9.17 -1.84 -13.42
CA LEU A 31 8.10 -1.00 -12.87
C LEU A 31 7.90 0.27 -13.70
N ILE A 32 8.98 0.95 -14.07
CA ILE A 32 8.92 2.16 -14.88
C ILE A 32 8.32 1.84 -16.25
N LEU A 33 8.82 0.82 -16.96
CA LEU A 33 8.29 0.46 -18.27
C LEU A 33 6.79 0.10 -18.23
N ARG A 34 6.36 -0.64 -17.21
CA ARG A 34 4.91 -0.93 -17.01
C ARG A 34 4.08 0.32 -16.74
N ALA A 35 4.68 1.38 -16.22
CA ALA A 35 4.02 2.65 -15.94
C ALA A 35 3.97 3.58 -17.17
N THR A 36 4.92 3.46 -18.11
CA THR A 36 5.03 4.37 -19.27
C THR A 36 4.05 4.06 -20.39
N SER A 37 3.74 2.79 -20.69
CA SER A 37 2.81 2.45 -21.78
C SER A 37 1.89 1.27 -21.47
N ARG A 38 0.74 1.24 -22.17
CA ARG A 38 -0.21 0.11 -22.09
C ARG A 38 0.39 -1.16 -22.69
N ASP A 39 1.18 -1.03 -23.75
CA ASP A 39 1.81 -2.15 -24.44
C ASP A 39 2.88 -2.81 -23.56
N PHE A 40 3.72 -2.02 -22.88
CA PHE A 40 4.68 -2.56 -21.90
C PHE A 40 3.97 -3.17 -20.70
N ARG A 41 2.85 -2.58 -20.25
CA ARG A 41 2.05 -3.15 -19.17
C ARG A 41 1.44 -4.51 -19.53
N ALA A 42 1.10 -4.72 -20.80
CA ALA A 42 0.59 -5.99 -21.32
C ALA A 42 1.70 -7.02 -21.55
N LEU A 43 2.88 -6.58 -22.00
CA LEU A 43 4.03 -7.43 -22.28
C LEU A 43 4.73 -7.92 -21.00
N ILE A 44 5.03 -7.01 -20.09
CA ILE A 44 5.70 -7.32 -18.83
C ILE A 44 4.62 -7.87 -17.88
N PRO A 45 4.85 -8.91 -17.09
CA PRO A 45 3.89 -9.35 -16.07
C PRO A 45 3.88 -8.40 -14.85
N PRO A 46 2.81 -8.39 -14.02
CA PRO A 46 2.84 -7.71 -12.73
C PRO A 46 3.95 -8.27 -11.84
N LEU A 47 4.72 -7.39 -11.20
CA LEU A 47 5.76 -7.81 -10.27
C LEU A 47 5.14 -8.45 -9.03
N ASN A 48 5.80 -9.49 -8.54
CA ASN A 48 5.49 -10.10 -7.26
C ASN A 48 6.08 -9.29 -6.09
N MET A 49 5.74 -9.68 -4.86
CA MET A 49 6.17 -8.92 -3.67
C MET A 49 7.68 -8.92 -3.45
N HIS A 50 8.40 -9.98 -3.82
CA HIS A 50 9.85 -10.03 -3.67
C HIS A 50 10.53 -9.06 -4.63
N GLU A 51 10.08 -9.01 -5.89
CA GLU A 51 10.58 -8.07 -6.89
C GLU A 51 10.31 -6.61 -6.48
N LEU A 52 9.14 -6.33 -5.89
CA LEU A 52 8.84 -4.99 -5.36
C LEU A 52 9.75 -4.59 -4.20
N ILE A 53 10.14 -5.54 -3.33
CA ILE A 53 11.09 -5.26 -2.25
C ILE A 53 12.50 -5.02 -2.80
N LEU A 54 12.90 -5.73 -3.85
CA LEU A 54 14.15 -5.47 -4.55
C LEU A 54 14.14 -4.05 -5.15
N ALA A 55 13.08 -3.70 -5.89
CA ALA A 55 12.90 -2.37 -6.46
C ALA A 55 12.87 -1.26 -5.41
N GLU A 56 12.29 -1.51 -4.23
CA GLU A 56 12.31 -0.58 -3.09
C GLU A 56 13.73 -0.31 -2.57
N GLY A 57 14.65 -1.27 -2.73
CA GLY A 57 16.06 -1.14 -2.32
C GLY A 57 16.91 -0.31 -3.29
N GLU A 58 16.44 -0.05 -4.50
CA GLU A 58 17.17 0.71 -5.52
C GLU A 58 17.18 2.21 -5.21
N LEU A 59 18.28 2.90 -5.57
CA LEU A 59 18.51 4.31 -5.24
C LEU A 59 17.30 5.24 -5.49
N PRO A 60 16.64 5.17 -6.67
CA PRO A 60 15.49 6.06 -6.91
C PRO A 60 14.33 5.82 -5.95
N ALA A 61 14.09 4.58 -5.52
CA ALA A 61 13.06 4.25 -4.55
C ALA A 61 13.44 4.70 -3.14
N VAL A 62 14.74 4.65 -2.82
CA VAL A 62 15.28 5.12 -1.54
C VAL A 62 15.11 6.64 -1.42
N GLU A 63 15.55 7.39 -2.42
CA GLU A 63 15.49 8.86 -2.44
C GLU A 63 14.06 9.38 -2.37
N ASN A 64 13.11 8.69 -3.00
CA ASN A 64 11.70 9.06 -3.01
C ASN A 64 10.89 8.47 -1.83
N ALA A 65 11.56 7.81 -0.88
CA ALA A 65 10.95 7.16 0.28
C ALA A 65 9.75 6.26 -0.12
N LEU A 66 9.96 5.40 -1.12
CA LEU A 66 8.99 4.45 -1.64
C LEU A 66 9.10 3.10 -0.91
N TYR A 67 7.97 2.44 -0.73
CA TYR A 67 7.85 1.16 -0.04
C TYR A 67 6.86 0.24 -0.75
N ALA A 68 7.16 -1.05 -0.77
CA ALA A 68 6.31 -2.09 -1.35
C ALA A 68 5.07 -2.37 -0.49
N CYS A 69 3.91 -2.45 -1.14
CA CYS A 69 2.65 -2.88 -0.55
C CYS A 69 2.28 -4.28 -1.07
N SER A 70 2.13 -5.25 -0.17
CA SER A 70 1.82 -6.64 -0.49
C SER A 70 0.41 -6.87 -1.01
N LEU A 71 -0.52 -5.96 -0.72
CA LEU A 71 -1.92 -6.11 -1.13
C LEU A 71 -2.19 -5.54 -2.52
N CYS A 72 -1.64 -4.36 -2.86
CA CYS A 72 -1.84 -3.77 -4.20
C CYS A 72 -0.69 -4.00 -5.18
N LEU A 73 0.39 -4.66 -4.74
CA LEU A 73 1.60 -4.92 -5.53
C LEU A 73 2.14 -3.66 -6.24
N ARG A 74 2.28 -2.58 -5.46
CA ARG A 74 2.80 -1.29 -5.93
C ARG A 74 3.76 -0.70 -4.91
N LEU A 75 4.71 0.10 -5.41
CA LEU A 75 5.49 1.00 -4.58
C LEU A 75 4.66 2.24 -4.23
N ARG A 76 4.60 2.58 -2.94
CA ARG A 76 3.85 3.70 -2.39
C ARG A 76 4.75 4.57 -1.54
N ARG A 77 4.45 5.87 -1.44
CA ARG A 77 5.23 6.78 -0.58
C ARG A 77 5.06 6.43 0.89
N PHE A 78 6.08 6.70 1.70
CA PHE A 78 6.12 6.38 3.13
C PHE A 78 4.86 6.84 3.90
N HIS A 79 4.33 8.03 3.60
CA HIS A 79 3.16 8.59 4.29
C HIS A 79 1.85 7.84 4.01
N GLN A 80 1.84 6.92 3.05
CA GLN A 80 0.71 6.04 2.75
C GLN A 80 0.74 4.76 3.60
N PHE A 81 1.76 4.58 4.44
CA PHE A 81 1.87 3.48 5.39
C PHE A 81 1.67 3.98 6.82
N ALA A 82 1.29 3.07 7.71
CA ALA A 82 1.39 3.33 9.14
C ALA A 82 2.86 3.31 9.58
N ASP A 83 3.22 4.09 10.59
CA ASP A 83 4.59 4.14 11.10
C ASP A 83 5.05 2.75 11.58
N THR A 84 4.15 1.95 12.13
CA THR A 84 4.39 0.55 12.53
C THR A 84 4.69 -0.39 11.36
N MET A 85 4.26 -0.03 10.14
CA MET A 85 4.59 -0.77 8.92
C MET A 85 5.97 -0.39 8.39
N LEU A 86 6.51 0.76 8.75
CA LEU A 86 7.83 1.21 8.29
C LEU A 86 8.96 0.96 9.30
N THR A 87 8.59 0.65 10.55
CA THR A 87 9.52 0.51 11.67
C THR A 87 9.68 -0.94 12.13
N LYS A 88 10.59 -1.15 13.09
CA LYS A 88 10.83 -2.44 13.75
C LYS A 88 11.09 -3.55 12.72
N LYS A 89 10.34 -4.66 12.82
CA LYS A 89 10.48 -5.85 11.98
C LYS A 89 10.15 -5.57 10.50
N ARG A 90 9.31 -4.57 10.19
CA ARG A 90 8.86 -4.32 8.82
C ARG A 90 9.66 -3.23 8.09
N ARG A 91 10.76 -2.76 8.67
CA ARG A 91 11.64 -1.79 8.00
C ARG A 91 12.20 -2.37 6.69
N ARG A 92 12.62 -1.47 5.79
CA ARG A 92 13.28 -1.82 4.53
C ARG A 92 14.47 -2.77 4.76
N GLY A 93 14.66 -3.71 3.85
CA GLY A 93 15.76 -4.67 3.88
C GLY A 93 15.59 -5.84 4.86
N LEU A 94 14.48 -5.91 5.62
CA LEU A 94 14.17 -7.08 6.44
C LEU A 94 13.21 -8.03 5.74
N ILE A 95 13.36 -9.33 5.97
CA ILE A 95 12.50 -10.39 5.41
C ILE A 95 11.01 -10.12 5.70
N THR A 96 10.70 -9.60 6.88
CA THR A 96 9.34 -9.28 7.33
C THR A 96 8.71 -8.06 6.62
N ALA A 97 9.45 -7.38 5.74
CA ALA A 97 8.91 -6.35 4.84
C ALA A 97 7.81 -6.86 3.91
N VAL A 98 7.80 -8.16 3.59
CA VAL A 98 6.75 -8.80 2.77
C VAL A 98 5.35 -8.66 3.36
N GLY A 99 5.24 -8.44 4.68
CA GLY A 99 3.96 -8.25 5.37
C GLY A 99 3.47 -6.80 5.40
N ARG A 100 4.12 -5.86 4.71
CA ARG A 100 3.70 -4.45 4.67
C ARG A 100 2.56 -4.22 3.71
N PHE A 101 1.59 -3.42 4.13
CA PHE A 101 0.55 -2.91 3.26
C PHE A 101 0.29 -1.42 3.53
N CYS A 102 -0.11 -0.71 2.48
CA CYS A 102 -0.49 0.70 2.60
C CYS A 102 -1.84 0.82 3.32
N VAL A 103 -2.11 2.00 3.86
CA VAL A 103 -3.28 2.27 4.69
C VAL A 103 -4.56 2.07 3.90
N ASP A 104 -4.61 2.52 2.65
CA ASP A 104 -5.78 2.35 1.77
C ASP A 104 -6.11 0.86 1.58
N CYS A 105 -5.11 0.02 1.32
CA CYS A 105 -5.33 -1.42 1.20
C CYS A 105 -5.73 -2.05 2.53
N GLY A 106 -5.14 -1.62 3.64
CA GLY A 106 -5.50 -2.11 4.97
C GLY A 106 -6.94 -1.77 5.36
N LEU A 107 -7.43 -0.61 4.93
CA LEU A 107 -8.81 -0.17 5.14
C LEU A 107 -9.79 -0.87 4.18
N ALA A 108 -9.43 -1.01 2.90
CA ALA A 108 -10.25 -1.69 1.91
C ALA A 108 -10.43 -3.18 2.22
N ASN A 109 -9.44 -3.81 2.86
CA ASN A 109 -9.47 -5.22 3.28
C ASN A 109 -9.80 -5.38 4.77
N MET A 110 -10.42 -4.37 5.39
CA MET A 110 -10.80 -4.43 6.80
C MET A 110 -11.67 -5.65 7.09
N ASN A 111 -11.34 -6.37 8.18
CA ASN A 111 -12.03 -7.60 8.63
C ASN A 111 -12.06 -8.74 7.59
N THR A 112 -11.21 -8.69 6.55
CA THR A 112 -11.04 -9.79 5.60
C THR A 112 -9.88 -10.70 6.00
N LYS A 113 -9.91 -11.96 5.55
CA LYS A 113 -8.78 -12.90 5.72
C LYS A 113 -7.55 -12.52 4.90
N ALA A 114 -7.66 -11.58 3.96
CA ALA A 114 -6.58 -11.16 3.07
C ALA A 114 -5.49 -10.33 3.78
N GLY A 115 -5.68 -10.01 5.06
CA GLY A 115 -4.82 -9.12 5.81
C GLY A 115 -5.29 -7.67 5.66
N GLY A 116 -5.59 -7.04 6.79
CA GLY A 116 -6.10 -5.68 6.85
C GLY A 116 -6.05 -5.17 8.27
N TYR A 117 -6.51 -3.95 8.47
CA TYR A 117 -6.74 -3.47 9.84
C TYR A 117 -8.05 -4.04 10.38
N SER A 118 -8.14 -4.08 11.71
CA SER A 118 -9.39 -4.39 12.40
C SER A 118 -10.03 -3.10 12.93
N ALA A 119 -11.33 -3.17 13.14
CA ALA A 119 -12.06 -2.25 14.00
C ALA A 119 -11.29 -1.92 15.30
N GLY A 120 -11.32 -0.65 15.74
CA GLY A 120 -10.66 -0.20 16.97
C GLY A 120 -9.13 -0.10 16.88
N THR A 121 -8.53 -0.46 15.75
CA THR A 121 -7.08 -0.34 15.57
C THR A 121 -6.65 1.13 15.50
N PHE A 122 -5.61 1.45 16.25
CA PHE A 122 -4.92 2.74 16.16
C PHE A 122 -3.87 2.71 15.05
N ILE A 123 -3.91 3.72 14.19
CA ILE A 123 -2.98 3.92 13.10
C ILE A 123 -2.27 5.24 13.31
N THR A 124 -0.96 5.18 13.48
CA THR A 124 -0.10 6.36 13.52
C THR A 124 0.52 6.59 12.15
N ARG A 125 0.39 7.83 11.64
CA ARG A 125 1.05 8.29 10.41
C ARG A 125 1.76 9.60 10.69
N LYS A 126 3.07 9.67 10.46
CA LYS A 126 3.88 10.87 10.74
C LYS A 126 3.69 11.36 12.18
N GLY A 127 3.61 10.44 13.14
CA GLY A 127 3.38 10.76 14.56
C GLY A 127 1.94 11.14 14.93
N VAL A 128 1.01 11.27 13.98
CA VAL A 128 -0.40 11.55 14.26
C VAL A 128 -1.17 10.24 14.37
N THR A 129 -1.74 9.97 15.55
CA THR A 129 -2.52 8.76 15.82
C THR A 129 -4.01 9.00 15.52
N SER A 130 -4.58 8.10 14.73
CA SER A 130 -6.01 8.02 14.41
C SER A 130 -6.53 6.64 14.77
N VAL A 131 -7.85 6.47 14.88
CA VAL A 131 -8.49 5.18 15.13
C VAL A 131 -9.41 4.80 13.98
N ILE A 132 -9.48 3.51 13.68
CA ILE A 132 -10.59 2.95 12.88
C ILE A 132 -11.77 2.79 13.81
N CYS A 133 -12.72 3.72 13.74
CA CYS A 133 -13.80 3.82 14.71
C CYS A 133 -14.67 2.56 14.75
N VAL A 134 -14.94 2.05 15.97
CA VAL A 134 -15.82 0.89 16.22
C VAL A 134 -17.27 1.09 15.74
N SER A 135 -17.76 2.33 15.69
CA SER A 135 -19.14 2.62 15.27
C SER A 135 -19.26 2.84 13.76
N CYS A 136 -18.46 3.74 13.18
CA CYS A 136 -18.62 4.16 11.78
C CYS A 136 -17.63 3.53 10.79
N GLY A 137 -16.65 2.76 11.28
CA GLY A 137 -15.59 2.15 10.47
C GLY A 137 -14.65 3.12 9.75
N CYS A 138 -14.78 4.43 9.99
CA CYS A 138 -13.92 5.43 9.37
C CYS A 138 -12.59 5.57 10.14
N LEU A 139 -11.50 5.79 9.40
CA LEU A 139 -10.26 6.28 9.97
C LEU A 139 -10.42 7.76 10.33
N ALA A 140 -10.34 8.09 11.62
CA ALA A 140 -10.57 9.45 12.11
C ALA A 140 -9.80 9.70 13.41
N PRO A 141 -9.65 10.97 13.84
CA PRO A 141 -9.11 11.27 15.16
C PRO A 141 -9.89 10.52 16.24
N HIS A 142 -9.18 9.87 17.15
CA HIS A 142 -9.80 9.18 18.28
C HIS A 142 -10.40 10.19 19.25
N ALA A 143 -11.42 9.79 20.00
CA ALA A 143 -11.89 10.60 21.11
C ALA A 143 -10.88 10.58 22.26
N PHE A 144 -10.70 11.72 22.93
CA PHE A 144 -9.95 11.78 24.18
C PHE A 144 -10.85 11.33 25.32
N GLN A 145 -10.38 10.39 26.13
CA GLN A 145 -11.01 10.12 27.42
C GLN A 145 -10.39 11.03 28.49
N GLN A 146 -11.17 11.34 29.52
CA GLN A 146 -10.70 12.14 30.66
C GLN A 146 -9.61 11.41 31.46
N VAL A 147 -9.46 10.10 31.29
CA VAL A 147 -8.40 9.31 31.92
C VAL A 147 -7.13 9.39 31.07
N PRO A 148 -6.02 9.94 31.60
CA PRO A 148 -4.74 9.96 30.91
C PRO A 148 -4.31 8.55 30.48
N GLY A 149 -3.92 8.40 29.21
CA GLY A 149 -3.41 7.14 28.67
C GLY A 149 -4.45 6.14 28.17
N VAL A 150 -5.75 6.43 28.30
CA VAL A 150 -6.81 5.58 27.73
C VAL A 150 -7.31 6.16 26.43
N PHE A 151 -7.06 5.45 25.32
CA PHE A 151 -7.55 5.83 24.01
C PHE A 151 -8.89 5.15 23.71
N SER A 152 -9.87 5.95 23.29
CA SER A 152 -11.16 5.42 22.86
C SER A 152 -11.05 4.71 21.52
N GLN A 153 -11.68 3.54 21.39
CA GLN A 153 -11.82 2.85 20.10
C GLN A 153 -12.83 3.54 19.16
N PHE A 154 -13.46 4.63 19.62
CA PHE A 154 -14.38 5.46 18.86
C PHE A 154 -13.69 6.74 18.36
N CYS A 155 -14.11 7.20 17.18
CA CYS A 155 -13.70 8.53 16.73
C CYS A 155 -14.40 9.62 17.53
N SER A 156 -13.84 10.83 17.52
CA SER A 156 -14.40 12.00 18.21
C SER A 156 -15.86 12.32 17.87
N LYS A 157 -16.36 11.89 16.70
CA LYS A 157 -17.76 12.10 16.28
C LYS A 157 -18.73 11.05 16.78
N CYS A 158 -18.28 9.80 16.97
CA CYS A 158 -19.14 8.69 17.38
C CYS A 158 -19.02 8.39 18.87
N PHE A 159 -18.13 9.09 19.57
CA PHE A 159 -17.92 8.88 20.98
C PHE A 159 -18.98 9.62 21.79
N GLU A 160 -19.81 8.87 22.50
CA GLU A 160 -20.68 9.37 23.55
C GLU A 160 -20.06 9.00 24.91
N PRO A 161 -19.77 9.97 25.78
CA PRO A 161 -19.22 9.68 27.09
C PRO A 161 -20.27 8.95 27.93
N GLY A 162 -19.94 7.73 28.39
CA GLY A 162 -20.78 6.94 29.30
C GLY A 162 -21.59 5.80 28.67
N LEU A 163 -21.48 5.56 27.35
CA LEU A 163 -22.00 4.33 26.73
C LEU A 163 -20.97 3.21 26.85
N GLU A 164 -21.33 2.10 27.52
CA GLU A 164 -20.56 0.87 27.43
C GLU A 164 -20.65 0.32 25.99
N PRO A 165 -19.54 -0.18 25.41
CA PRO A 165 -19.57 -0.72 24.06
C PRO A 165 -20.39 -2.02 24.05
N ASP A 166 -21.55 -1.98 23.40
CA ASP A 166 -22.33 -3.17 23.06
C ASP A 166 -21.50 -4.05 22.09
N MET A 167 -21.05 -5.20 22.58
CA MET A 167 -20.11 -6.09 21.88
C MET A 167 -20.78 -6.92 20.76
N ASP A 168 -22.10 -6.84 20.58
CA ASP A 168 -22.86 -7.64 19.62
C ASP A 168 -23.20 -6.94 18.29
N LEU A 169 -22.69 -5.72 18.07
CA LEU A 169 -22.96 -4.94 16.85
C LEU A 169 -22.27 -5.51 15.60
N LYS A 170 -23.08 -6.03 14.67
CA LYS A 170 -22.65 -6.33 13.30
C LYS A 170 -22.15 -5.07 12.59
N TRP A 171 -20.93 -5.17 12.05
CA TRP A 171 -20.12 -4.06 11.58
C TRP A 171 -20.59 -3.46 10.24
N PRO A 172 -20.70 -2.12 10.09
CA PRO A 172 -21.02 -1.49 8.81
C PRO A 172 -19.83 -1.51 7.84
N PRO A 173 -20.06 -1.62 6.51
CA PRO A 173 -18.98 -1.59 5.51
C PRO A 173 -18.19 -0.27 5.57
N TYR A 174 -16.87 -0.34 5.31
CA TYR A 174 -15.98 0.82 5.27
C TYR A 174 -16.53 1.89 4.32
N ARG A 175 -16.75 3.11 4.82
CA ARG A 175 -17.08 4.28 4.00
C ARG A 175 -15.83 5.12 3.82
N ALA A 176 -15.26 5.08 2.62
CA ALA A 176 -14.27 6.08 2.21
C ALA A 176 -14.94 7.46 2.28
N ARG A 177 -14.31 8.43 2.96
CA ARG A 177 -14.75 9.83 2.83
C ARG A 177 -14.29 10.31 1.45
N GLN A 178 -15.23 10.82 0.67
CA GLN A 178 -14.97 11.61 -0.53
C GLN A 178 -14.26 12.91 -0.15
#